data_AF-A0A7S1EDC6-F1
#
_entry.id   AF-A0A7S1EDC6-F1
#
_cell.length_a   1.000
_cell.length_b   1.000
_cell.length_c   1.000
_cell.angle_alpha   90.00
_cell.angle_beta   90.00
_cell.angle_gamma   90.00
#
_symmetry.space_group_name_H-M   'P 1'
#
loop_
_entity.id
_entity.type
_entity.pdbx_description
1 polymer ?
#
loop_
_entity_poly.entity_id
_entity_poly.type
_entity_poly.pdbx_seq_one_letter_code
_entity_poly.pdbx_strand_id
1 'polypeptide(L)'
;VPESLLLRDVVFAMQGIDGKYVKFDQAADAYTVGKDVGVPPATRDLISRICEAGWLYRRVSSFVRWSSERKKVGMVVQGLSAGLQTELTEYYRLVAVLQAHVESDLQRGR
;
A
#
# COMPACT_ATOMS: atom_id res chain seq x y z
N VAL A 1 -14.53 15.37 2.70
CA VAL A 1 -14.39 14.33 1.67
C VAL A 1 -15.14 13.09 2.14
N PRO A 2 -15.92 12.42 1.29
CA PRO A 2 -16.62 11.19 1.67
C PRO A 2 -15.63 10.10 2.10
N GLU A 3 -15.97 9.37 3.17
CA GLU A 3 -15.15 8.27 3.71
C GLU A 3 -14.88 7.19 2.66
N SER A 4 -15.87 6.85 1.83
CA SER A 4 -15.74 5.87 0.75
C SER A 4 -14.61 6.18 -0.24
N LEU A 5 -14.35 7.45 -0.52
CA LEU A 5 -13.25 7.85 -1.40
C LEU A 5 -11.88 7.72 -0.69
N LEU A 6 -11.84 7.97 0.62
CA LEU A 6 -10.63 7.76 1.42
C LEU A 6 -10.30 6.28 1.53
N LEU A 7 -11.29 5.42 1.78
CA LEU A 7 -11.12 3.96 1.86
C LEU A 7 -10.57 3.40 0.54
N ARG A 8 -11.09 3.84 -0.60
CA ARG A 8 -10.56 3.44 -1.91
C ARG A 8 -9.10 3.84 -2.09
N ASP A 9 -8.76 5.07 -1.72
CA ASP A 9 -7.38 5.56 -1.83
C ASP A 9 -6.42 4.87 -0.85
N VAL A 10 -6.91 4.44 0.33
CA VAL A 10 -6.15 3.61 1.27
C VAL A 10 -5.84 2.24 0.65
N VAL A 11 -6.80 1.60 -0.01
CA VAL A 11 -6.56 0.33 -0.74
C VAL A 11 -5.52 0.52 -1.85
N PHE A 12 -5.57 1.63 -2.59
CA PHE A 12 -4.52 1.95 -3.58
C PHE A 12 -3.15 2.13 -2.92
N ALA A 13 -3.07 2.83 -1.80
CA ALA A 13 -1.82 3.00 -1.06
C ALA A 13 -1.26 1.66 -0.56
N MET A 14 -2.12 0.73 -0.12
CA MET A 14 -1.72 -0.65 0.25
C MET A 14 -1.10 -1.40 -0.93
N GLN A 15 -1.54 -1.15 -2.17
CA GLN A 15 -0.95 -1.71 -3.39
C GLN A 15 0.34 -1.01 -3.82
N GLY A 16 0.76 0.03 -3.10
CA GLY A 16 1.89 0.86 -3.50
C GLY A 16 1.55 1.88 -4.60
N ILE A 17 0.27 2.22 -4.80
CA ILE A 17 -0.21 3.14 -5.84
C ILE A 17 -0.70 4.44 -5.19
N ASP A 18 -0.50 5.57 -5.86
CA ASP A 18 -0.99 6.87 -5.38
C ASP A 18 -2.47 7.07 -5.70
N GLY A 19 -3.24 7.50 -4.70
CA GLY A 19 -4.63 7.88 -4.83
C GLY A 19 -4.83 9.37 -5.14
N LYS A 20 -6.07 9.83 -5.07
CA LYS A 20 -6.43 11.24 -5.25
C LYS A 20 -6.09 12.07 -4.01
N TYR A 21 -6.41 11.55 -2.83
CA TYR A 21 -6.31 12.20 -1.52
C TYR A 21 -5.14 11.65 -0.69
N VAL A 22 -4.84 10.35 -0.83
CA VAL A 22 -3.71 9.68 -0.16
C VAL A 22 -2.60 9.46 -1.18
N LYS A 23 -1.42 10.02 -0.92
CA LYS A 23 -0.26 9.94 -1.84
C LYS A 23 1.01 9.69 -1.07
N PHE A 24 1.97 9.06 -1.73
CA PHE A 24 3.30 8.90 -1.17
C PHE A 24 4.03 10.24 -1.16
N ASP A 25 4.41 10.70 0.04
CA ASP A 25 5.26 11.86 0.24
C ASP A 25 6.71 11.40 0.37
N GLN A 26 7.51 11.72 -0.63
CA GLN A 26 8.93 11.35 -0.68
C GLN A 26 9.77 12.04 0.41
N ALA A 27 9.38 13.23 0.87
CA ALA A 27 10.09 13.94 1.93
C ALA A 27 9.80 13.33 3.30
N ALA A 28 8.57 12.85 3.52
CA ALA A 28 8.17 12.16 4.74
C ALA A 28 8.46 10.65 4.73
N ASP A 29 8.83 10.09 3.57
CA ASP A 29 8.95 8.65 3.31
C ASP A 29 7.71 7.86 3.77
N ALA A 30 6.52 8.43 3.55
CA ALA A 30 5.27 7.88 4.04
C ALA A 30 4.07 8.26 3.15
N TYR A 31 3.02 7.46 3.20
CA TYR A 31 1.73 7.84 2.61
C TYR A 31 1.02 8.86 3.48
N THR A 32 0.67 10.00 2.90
CA THR A 32 0.03 11.11 3.62
C THR A 32 -1.25 11.56 2.93
N VAL A 33 -2.18 12.07 3.73
CA VAL A 33 -3.39 12.74 3.22
C VAL A 33 -3.04 14.21 2.97
N GLY A 34 -3.43 14.76 1.82
CA GLY A 34 -3.24 16.18 1.49
C GLY A 34 -3.67 17.11 2.63
N LYS A 35 -2.87 18.14 2.94
CA LYS A 35 -3.13 19.08 4.05
C LYS A 35 -4.39 19.93 3.81
N ASP A 36 -4.71 20.13 2.54
CA ASP A 36 -5.89 20.82 2.00
C ASP A 36 -7.19 20.01 2.11
N VAL A 37 -7.09 18.70 2.37
CA VAL A 37 -8.26 17.83 2.50
C VAL A 37 -8.87 18.00 3.90
N GLY A 38 -10.16 18.35 4.00
CA GLY A 38 -10.85 18.52 5.28
C GLY A 38 -11.11 17.20 6.05
N VAL A 39 -10.05 16.47 6.41
CA VAL A 39 -10.08 15.21 7.19
C VAL A 39 -9.60 15.49 8.62
N PRO A 40 -10.32 15.04 9.66
CA PRO A 40 -9.91 15.19 11.05
C PRO A 40 -8.52 14.58 11.34
N PRO A 41 -7.73 15.14 12.27
CA PRO A 41 -6.40 14.61 12.61
C PRO A 41 -6.40 13.13 13.03
N ALA A 42 -7.39 12.69 13.79
CA ALA A 42 -7.50 11.29 14.22
C ALA A 42 -7.68 10.33 13.03
N THR A 43 -8.51 10.70 12.06
CA THR A 43 -8.70 9.90 10.83
C THR A 43 -7.44 9.89 9.96
N ARG A 44 -6.68 10.99 9.94
CA ARG A 44 -5.38 11.05 9.24
C ARG A 44 -4.36 10.09 9.86
N ASP A 45 -4.30 10.01 11.18
CA ASP A 45 -3.42 9.07 11.90
C ASP A 45 -3.80 7.61 11.57
N LEU A 46 -5.10 7.29 11.61
CA LEU A 46 -5.58 5.95 11.22
C LEU A 46 -5.21 5.59 9.77
N ILE A 47 -5.43 6.51 8.82
CA ILE A 47 -5.05 6.31 7.42
C ILE A 47 -3.54 6.09 7.30
N SER A 48 -2.73 6.91 7.97
CA SER A 48 -1.27 6.81 7.90
C SER A 48 -0.77 5.47 8.41
N ARG A 49 -1.31 4.98 9.53
CA ARG A 49 -0.96 3.66 10.10
C ARG A 49 -1.32 2.51 9.18
N ILE A 50 -2.49 2.55 8.52
CA ILE A 50 -2.88 1.51 7.57
C ILE A 50 -1.98 1.57 6.33
N CYS A 51 -1.69 2.76 5.82
CA CYS A 51 -0.87 2.94 4.64
C CYS A 51 0.62 2.66 4.87
N GLU A 52 1.08 2.60 6.13
CA GLU A 52 2.44 2.13 6.48
C GLU A 52 2.70 0.71 5.95
N ALA A 53 1.69 -0.16 5.97
CA ALA A 53 1.78 -1.49 5.35
C ALA A 53 2.04 -1.41 3.83
N GLY A 54 1.40 -0.46 3.15
CA GLY A 54 1.63 -0.20 1.72
C GLY A 54 3.03 0.35 1.43
N TRP A 55 3.57 1.19 2.33
CA TRP A 55 4.95 1.64 2.25
C TRP A 55 5.96 0.50 2.43
N LEU A 56 5.75 -0.36 3.43
CA LEU A 56 6.57 -1.56 3.64
C LEU A 56 6.51 -2.49 2.41
N TYR A 57 5.32 -2.68 1.83
CA TYR A 57 5.15 -3.42 0.58
C TYR A 57 6.00 -2.83 -0.55
N ARG A 58 6.02 -1.51 -0.75
CA ARG A 58 6.88 -0.85 -1.76
C ARG A 58 8.36 -1.13 -1.51
N ARG A 59 8.79 -1.07 -0.25
CA ARG A 59 10.20 -1.28 0.11
C ARG A 59 10.64 -2.72 -0.15
N VAL A 60 9.83 -3.69 0.25
CA VAL A 60 10.12 -5.12 0.05
C VAL A 60 10.02 -5.49 -1.44
N SER A 61 8.97 -5.05 -2.14
CA SER A 61 8.82 -5.29 -3.59
C SER A 61 9.95 -4.68 -4.41
N SER A 62 10.42 -3.49 -4.03
CA SER A 62 11.61 -2.87 -4.65
C SER A 62 12.87 -3.71 -4.45
N PHE A 63 13.09 -4.25 -3.24
CA PHE A 63 14.22 -5.14 -2.96
C PHE A 63 14.17 -6.43 -3.78
N VAL A 64 13.01 -7.10 -3.82
CA VAL A 64 12.81 -8.34 -4.59
C VAL A 64 13.00 -8.10 -6.09
N ARG A 65 12.50 -6.97 -6.60
CA ARG A 65 12.73 -6.59 -7.99
C ARG A 65 14.22 -6.35 -8.28
N TRP A 66 14.89 -5.59 -7.42
CA TRP A 66 16.32 -5.32 -7.54
C TRP A 66 17.17 -6.59 -7.52
N SER A 67 16.82 -7.57 -6.69
CA SER A 67 17.56 -8.84 -6.63
C SER A 67 17.31 -9.69 -7.86
N SER A 68 16.09 -9.70 -8.40
CA SER A 68 15.74 -10.42 -9.63
C SER A 68 16.44 -9.87 -10.88
N GLU A 69 16.62 -8.55 -10.98
CA GLU A 69 17.26 -7.90 -12.13
C GLU A 69 18.79 -8.11 -12.20
N ARG A 70 19.43 -8.55 -11.10
CA ARG A 70 20.88 -8.73 -11.02
C ARG A 70 21.32 -10.14 -11.42
N LYS A 71 22.25 -10.22 -12.39
CA LYS A 71 22.82 -11.50 -12.85
C LYS A 71 23.74 -12.21 -11.83
N LYS A 72 24.24 -11.49 -10.82
CA LYS A 72 25.14 -12.04 -9.79
C LYS A 72 24.65 -11.66 -8.40
N VAL A 73 23.74 -12.47 -7.85
CA VAL A 73 23.29 -12.36 -6.47
C VAL A 73 23.63 -13.65 -5.74
N GLY A 74 24.10 -13.56 -4.50
CA GLY A 74 24.45 -14.75 -3.72
C GLY A 74 23.23 -15.62 -3.44
N MET A 75 23.44 -16.94 -3.33
CA MET A 75 22.36 -17.92 -3.11
C MET A 75 21.48 -17.60 -1.89
N VAL A 76 22.07 -17.05 -0.82
CA VAL A 76 21.32 -16.60 0.37
C VAL A 76 20.31 -15.51 0.03
N VAL A 77 20.71 -14.53 -0.77
CA VAL A 77 19.83 -13.43 -1.18
C VAL A 77 18.76 -13.91 -2.14
N GLN A 78 19.07 -14.87 -3.01
CA GLN A 78 18.07 -15.51 -3.87
C GLN A 78 17.02 -16.26 -3.04
N GLY A 79 17.45 -17.06 -2.06
CA GLY A 79 16.54 -17.77 -1.15
C GLY A 79 15.67 -16.81 -0.33
N LEU A 80 16.26 -15.74 0.21
CA LEU A 80 15.52 -14.68 0.89
C LEU A 80 14.49 -14.01 -0.04
N SER A 81 14.90 -13.64 -1.25
CA SER A 81 14.02 -12.97 -2.21
C SER A 81 12.85 -13.85 -2.63
N ALA A 82 13.08 -15.16 -2.80
CA ALA A 82 12.03 -16.12 -3.08
C ALA A 82 11.01 -16.21 -1.94
N GLY A 83 11.47 -16.28 -0.69
CA GLY A 83 10.59 -16.25 0.49
C GLY A 83 9.77 -14.96 0.57
N LEU A 84 10.44 -13.81 0.40
CA LEU A 84 9.76 -12.50 0.37
C LEU A 84 8.74 -12.39 -0.77
N GLN A 85 9.02 -12.97 -1.93
CA GLN A 85 8.10 -12.95 -3.06
C GLN A 85 6.82 -13.76 -2.79
N THR A 86 6.92 -14.87 -2.05
CA THR A 86 5.76 -15.62 -1.56
C THR A 86 4.93 -14.76 -0.61
N GLU A 87 5.55 -14.13 0.39
CA GLU A 87 4.85 -13.26 1.34
C GLU A 87 4.18 -12.05 0.67
N LEU A 88 4.85 -11.42 -0.31
CA LEU A 88 4.27 -10.35 -1.11
C LEU A 88 3.03 -10.82 -1.90
N THR A 89 3.04 -12.06 -2.36
CA THR A 89 1.91 -12.66 -3.09
C THR A 89 0.71 -12.87 -2.16
N GLU A 90 0.93 -13.38 -0.95
CA GLU A 90 -0.14 -13.52 0.05
C GLU A 90 -0.69 -12.16 0.51
N TYR A 91 0.19 -11.17 0.70
CA TYR A 91 -0.21 -9.79 0.96
C TYR A 91 -1.14 -9.26 -0.15
N TYR A 92 -0.77 -9.45 -1.42
CA TYR A 92 -1.58 -8.98 -2.53
C TYR A 92 -2.95 -9.67 -2.61
N ARG A 93 -3.02 -10.96 -2.27
CA ARG A 93 -4.31 -11.68 -2.15
C ARG A 93 -5.21 -11.09 -1.08
N LEU A 94 -4.66 -10.76 0.09
CA LEU A 94 -5.40 -10.09 1.16
C LEU A 94 -5.94 -8.73 0.69
N VAL A 95 -5.09 -7.93 0.04
CA VAL A 95 -5.49 -6.62 -0.48
C VAL A 95 -6.59 -6.74 -1.53
N ALA A 96 -6.57 -7.76 -2.38
CA ALA A 96 -7.64 -8.01 -3.35
C ALA A 96 -8.99 -8.31 -2.67
N VAL A 97 -9.00 -9.05 -1.56
CA VAL A 97 -10.22 -9.28 -0.75
C VAL A 97 -10.71 -7.97 -0.14
N LEU A 98 -9.81 -7.16 0.42
CA LEU A 98 -10.18 -5.85 0.97
C LEU A 98 -10.75 -4.92 -0.11
N GLN A 99 -10.18 -4.92 -1.31
CA GLN A 99 -10.70 -4.15 -2.44
C GLN A 99 -12.12 -4.58 -2.79
N ALA A 100 -12.41 -5.88 -2.85
CA ALA A 100 -13.74 -6.38 -3.13
C ALA A 100 -14.78 -5.97 -2.06
N HIS A 101 -14.39 -5.97 -0.78
CA HIS A 101 -15.25 -5.47 0.31
C HIS A 101 -15.52 -3.97 0.17
N VAL A 102 -14.48 -3.16 -0.05
CA VAL A 102 -14.62 -1.72 -0.23
C VAL A 102 -15.51 -1.41 -1.43
N GLU A 103 -15.34 -2.10 -2.56
CA GLU A 103 -16.18 -1.91 -3.74
C GLU A 103 -17.63 -2.32 -3.50
N SER A 104 -17.87 -3.42 -2.77
CA SER A 104 -19.22 -3.85 -2.38
C SER A 104 -19.91 -2.82 -1.48
N ASP A 105 -19.20 -2.26 -0.51
CA ASP A 105 -19.74 -1.24 0.40
C ASP A 105 -20.00 0.09 -0.33
N LEU A 106 -19.16 0.45 -1.31
CA LEU A 106 -19.40 1.59 -2.20
C LEU A 106 -20.66 1.40 -3.07
N GLN A 107 -20.99 0.17 -3.46
CA GLN A 107 -22.21 -0.13 -4.23
C GLN A 107 -23.46 -0.12 -3.33
N ARG A 108 -23.35 -0.55 -2.07
CA ARG A 108 -24.45 -0.55 -1.09
C ARG A 108 -24.79 0.84 -0.54
N GLY A 109 -23.82 1.75 -0.50
CA GLY A 109 -23.98 3.13 -0.05
C GLY A 109 -24.45 4.12 -1.14
N ARG A 110 -24.79 3.63 -2.34
CA ARG A 110 -25.41 4.39 -3.43
C ARG A 110 -26.91 4.12 -3.47
#